data_AF-A0A953RVN6-F1
#
_entry.id   AF-A0A953RVN6-F1
#
_cell.length_a   1.000
_cell.length_b   1.000
_cell.length_c   1.000
_cell.angle_alpha   90.00
_cell.angle_beta   90.00
_cell.angle_gamma   90.00
#
_symmetry.space_group_name_H-M   'P 1'
#
loop_
_entity.id
_entity.type
_entity.pdbx_description
1 polymer ?
#
loop_
_entity_poly.entity_id
_entity_poly.type
_entity_poly.pdbx_seq_one_letter_code
_entity_poly.pdbx_strand_id
1 'polypeptide(L)'
;MIDLHSHTTASDGTFSPAQLVDEAGRTGVRILGITDHDTFSGYDQALPLARQTGLELVCGIELSTKLHGHSVHLLGYFLNPSLNPDGLGDFRTWIGDLQASRRDRNVRLIARLRELGVNITLEEVQARGGGMTGRPHFAKLLLEKGYVSSMQQAFDDYLDESAKGYVTRREPQFAEAVQHIRDAGGIASLAHPIRIREDVAAVLSELRAAGLNAIEAYHSDHSPEQTKLYLELAGQHGLLITGGSDFHGAVKPEIQLGTGRGGNLRVPDDLVDRQRCQIAHLVLIQVQAPPCGETGQRRKVSHAILFDAQRLQRLEAGQRLEVANLVAIQVQRLERGHALQRAQLHNRIARKLQRLQVLEVGERREIGDLIQRQVQITQMRETGQRRQILDLARRNGELLKVGEFAEGTKVRDLRSRQKDGVEIRTVLQTG
;
A
#
# COMPACT_ATOMS: atom_id res chain seq x y z
N MET A 1 1.22 5.97 27.95
CA MET A 1 0.67 4.65 27.59
C MET A 1 -0.44 4.86 26.59
N ILE A 2 -0.45 4.08 25.52
CA ILE A 2 -1.41 4.11 24.42
C ILE A 2 -2.02 2.72 24.28
N ASP A 3 -3.31 2.65 23.98
CA ASP A 3 -3.98 1.43 23.52
C ASP A 3 -4.95 1.78 22.40
N LEU A 4 -4.72 1.30 21.17
CA LEU A 4 -5.58 1.59 20.02
C LEU A 4 -6.52 0.45 19.64
N HIS A 5 -6.62 -0.61 20.43
CA HIS A 5 -7.47 -1.76 20.10
C HIS A 5 -8.17 -2.26 21.34
N SER A 6 -9.44 -1.86 21.50
CA SER A 6 -10.25 -2.23 22.66
C SER A 6 -11.73 -2.23 22.31
N HIS A 7 -12.48 -3.08 23.01
CA HIS A 7 -13.88 -3.38 22.73
C HIS A 7 -14.77 -3.06 23.92
N THR A 8 -15.98 -2.59 23.63
CA THR A 8 -17.00 -2.25 24.63
C THR A 8 -18.20 -3.18 24.49
N THR A 9 -19.19 -3.00 25.37
CA THR A 9 -20.51 -3.66 25.25
C THR A 9 -21.30 -3.27 23.98
N ALA A 10 -20.83 -2.30 23.18
CA ALA A 10 -21.41 -2.01 21.88
C ALA A 10 -21.15 -3.14 20.86
N SER A 11 -20.15 -3.98 21.09
CA SER A 11 -19.89 -5.21 20.35
C SER A 11 -19.81 -6.42 21.28
N ASP A 12 -18.62 -6.93 21.59
CA ASP A 12 -18.39 -8.16 22.36
C ASP A 12 -17.45 -7.96 23.58
N GLY A 13 -17.10 -6.72 23.90
CA GLY A 13 -16.46 -6.37 25.17
C GLY A 13 -17.44 -6.39 26.35
N THR A 14 -16.93 -6.55 27.58
CA THR A 14 -17.79 -6.56 28.78
C THR A 14 -17.87 -5.23 29.51
N PHE A 15 -17.01 -4.28 29.17
CA PHE A 15 -16.99 -2.94 29.77
C PHE A 15 -17.90 -2.04 28.96
N SER A 16 -18.81 -1.32 29.63
CA SER A 16 -19.53 -0.24 28.98
C SER A 16 -18.55 0.84 28.51
N PRO A 17 -18.94 1.70 27.54
CA PRO A 17 -18.11 2.82 27.12
C PRO A 17 -17.63 3.70 28.29
N ALA A 18 -18.47 3.90 29.32
CA ALA A 18 -18.10 4.62 30.53
C ALA A 18 -17.06 3.86 31.38
N GLN A 19 -17.30 2.56 31.62
CA GLN A 19 -16.37 1.73 32.39
C GLN A 19 -15.01 1.61 31.70
N LEU A 20 -14.97 1.58 30.37
CA LEU A 20 -13.72 1.52 29.61
C LEU A 20 -12.91 2.82 29.75
N VAL A 21 -13.58 3.99 29.75
CA VAL A 21 -12.93 5.29 30.01
C VAL A 21 -12.37 5.32 31.44
N ASP A 22 -13.11 4.84 32.43
CA ASP A 22 -12.62 4.75 33.82
C ASP A 22 -11.42 3.81 33.94
N GLU A 23 -11.47 2.66 33.25
CA GLU A 23 -10.38 1.68 33.25
C GLU A 23 -9.10 2.22 32.60
N ALA A 24 -9.23 3.01 31.52
CA ALA A 24 -8.09 3.71 30.93
C ALA A 24 -7.43 4.66 31.93
N GLY A 25 -8.23 5.38 32.72
CA GLY A 25 -7.72 6.21 33.82
C GLY A 25 -6.99 5.40 34.90
N ARG A 26 -7.54 4.26 35.30
CA ARG A 26 -6.93 3.36 36.31
C ARG A 26 -5.62 2.74 35.85
N THR A 27 -5.52 2.38 34.58
CA THR A 27 -4.33 1.74 33.98
C THR A 27 -3.29 2.75 33.50
N GLY A 28 -3.61 4.05 33.50
CA GLY A 28 -2.71 5.11 33.04
C GLY A 28 -2.62 5.24 31.52
N VAL A 29 -3.57 4.65 30.78
CA VAL A 29 -3.75 4.85 29.34
C VAL A 29 -4.17 6.31 29.11
N ARG A 30 -3.42 7.01 28.25
CA ARG A 30 -3.63 8.43 27.93
C ARG A 30 -4.27 8.64 26.56
N ILE A 31 -4.06 7.70 25.65
CA ILE A 31 -4.69 7.67 24.32
C ILE A 31 -5.33 6.30 24.15
N LEU A 32 -6.66 6.28 23.98
CA LEU A 32 -7.48 5.08 23.87
C LEU A 32 -8.17 5.04 22.50
N GLY A 33 -8.07 3.94 21.78
CA GLY A 33 -8.88 3.62 20.60
C GLY A 33 -9.98 2.64 20.96
N ILE A 34 -11.23 3.03 20.72
CA ILE A 34 -12.39 2.12 20.78
C ILE A 34 -12.63 1.61 19.38
N THR A 35 -12.55 0.29 19.19
CA THR A 35 -12.57 -0.37 17.88
C THR A 35 -13.60 -1.49 17.86
N ASP A 36 -14.79 -1.22 18.41
CA ASP A 36 -15.89 -2.19 18.43
C ASP A 36 -16.15 -2.82 17.05
N HIS A 37 -16.53 -4.10 17.05
CA HIS A 37 -16.83 -4.82 15.82
C HIS A 37 -17.99 -4.20 15.04
N ASP A 38 -17.71 -3.78 13.80
CA ASP A 38 -18.68 -3.25 12.83
C ASP A 38 -19.59 -2.12 13.37
N THR A 39 -19.15 -1.32 14.36
CA THR A 39 -19.95 -0.23 14.92
C THR A 39 -19.11 0.88 15.55
N PHE A 40 -19.61 2.12 15.50
CA PHE A 40 -19.03 3.26 16.22
C PHE A 40 -19.75 3.59 17.52
N SER A 41 -20.79 2.82 17.90
CA SER A 41 -21.67 3.18 19.01
C SER A 41 -20.93 3.32 20.35
N GLY A 42 -19.92 2.48 20.60
CA GLY A 42 -19.11 2.59 21.82
C GLY A 42 -18.26 3.86 21.83
N TYR A 43 -17.62 4.20 20.71
CA TYR A 43 -16.87 5.45 20.57
C TYR A 43 -17.77 6.68 20.77
N ASP A 44 -18.93 6.72 20.11
CA ASP A 44 -19.83 7.88 20.17
C ASP A 44 -20.36 8.11 21.60
N GLN A 45 -20.60 7.03 22.36
CA GLN A 45 -20.99 7.08 23.78
C GLN A 45 -19.84 7.48 24.71
N ALA A 46 -18.62 7.01 24.46
CA ALA A 46 -17.44 7.31 25.27
C ALA A 46 -16.89 8.73 25.06
N LEU A 47 -17.03 9.30 23.85
CA LEU A 47 -16.45 10.59 23.49
C LEU A 47 -16.77 11.74 24.47
N PRO A 48 -18.02 11.99 24.88
CA PRO A 48 -18.31 13.03 25.87
C PRO A 48 -17.73 12.75 27.26
N LEU A 49 -17.54 11.48 27.63
CA LEU A 49 -16.99 11.05 28.92
C LEU A 49 -15.47 11.24 28.95
N ALA A 50 -14.77 10.80 27.90
CA ALA A 50 -13.32 10.96 27.75
C ALA A 50 -12.89 12.44 27.82
N ARG A 51 -13.69 13.35 27.24
CA ARG A 51 -13.45 14.80 27.31
C ARG A 51 -13.44 15.36 28.73
N GLN A 52 -14.12 14.72 29.67
CA GLN A 52 -14.19 15.16 31.07
C GLN A 52 -12.98 14.69 31.89
N THR A 53 -12.30 13.62 31.45
CA THR A 53 -11.18 13.00 32.17
C THR A 53 -9.81 13.41 31.62
N GLY A 54 -9.78 14.07 30.47
CA GLY A 54 -8.53 14.40 29.75
C GLY A 54 -7.95 13.20 28.98
N LEU A 55 -8.69 12.09 28.89
CA LEU A 55 -8.35 10.96 28.04
C LEU A 55 -8.52 11.36 26.56
N GLU A 56 -7.48 11.15 25.76
CA GLU A 56 -7.61 11.32 24.32
C GLU A 56 -8.25 10.07 23.70
N LEU A 57 -9.42 10.23 23.09
CA LEU A 57 -10.13 9.14 22.43
C LEU A 57 -9.88 9.18 20.92
N VAL A 58 -9.41 8.07 20.37
CA VAL A 58 -9.26 7.84 18.93
C VAL A 58 -10.53 7.16 18.39
N CYS A 59 -11.12 7.76 17.36
CA CYS A 59 -12.23 7.17 16.62
C CYS A 59 -11.74 5.94 15.87
N GLY A 60 -12.15 4.75 16.33
CA GLY A 60 -11.76 3.47 15.77
C GLY A 60 -12.96 2.60 15.41
N ILE A 61 -12.71 1.55 14.63
CA ILE A 61 -13.66 0.47 14.32
C ILE A 61 -12.87 -0.78 13.92
N GLU A 62 -13.35 -1.98 14.27
CA GLU A 62 -12.80 -3.24 13.73
C GLU A 62 -13.83 -3.88 12.80
N LEU A 63 -13.51 -3.98 11.52
CA LEU A 63 -14.41 -4.54 10.50
C LEU A 63 -14.22 -6.04 10.36
N SER A 64 -15.34 -6.77 10.33
CA SER A 64 -15.39 -8.16 9.88
C SER A 64 -15.32 -8.21 8.34
N THR A 65 -14.23 -8.73 7.78
CA THR A 65 -14.04 -8.81 6.33
C THR A 65 -13.64 -10.20 5.85
N LYS A 66 -13.61 -10.39 4.54
CA LYS A 66 -13.13 -11.62 3.89
C LYS A 66 -11.89 -11.37 3.04
N LEU A 67 -10.86 -12.19 3.22
CA LEU A 67 -9.70 -12.29 2.34
C LEU A 67 -9.59 -13.74 1.85
N HIS A 68 -9.62 -13.92 0.53
CA HIS A 68 -9.57 -15.26 -0.11
C HIS A 68 -10.56 -16.28 0.49
N GLY A 69 -11.74 -15.81 0.92
CA GLY A 69 -12.79 -16.62 1.54
C GLY A 69 -12.68 -16.80 3.07
N HIS A 70 -11.55 -16.43 3.67
CA HIS A 70 -11.28 -16.52 5.09
C HIS A 70 -11.62 -15.22 5.84
N SER A 71 -12.03 -15.34 7.11
CA SER A 71 -12.34 -14.18 7.95
C SER A 71 -11.05 -13.47 8.33
N VAL A 72 -10.98 -12.18 8.06
CA VAL A 72 -9.86 -11.31 8.44
C VAL A 72 -10.43 -10.01 8.98
N HIS A 73 -9.84 -9.51 10.06
CA HIS A 73 -10.28 -8.24 10.64
C HIS A 73 -9.42 -7.08 10.13
N LEU A 74 -10.08 -5.94 9.94
CA LEU A 74 -9.46 -4.72 9.48
C LEU A 74 -9.82 -3.58 10.44
N LEU A 75 -8.80 -2.96 11.03
CA LEU A 75 -8.98 -1.79 11.89
C LEU A 75 -9.03 -0.52 11.04
N GLY A 76 -9.99 0.34 11.35
CA GLY A 76 -10.08 1.70 10.80
C GLY A 76 -9.85 2.73 11.90
N TYR A 77 -8.94 3.68 11.69
CA TYR A 77 -8.70 4.79 12.62
C TYR A 77 -8.87 6.16 11.97
N PHE A 78 -9.65 7.02 12.61
CA PHE A 78 -9.93 8.38 12.16
C PHE A 78 -9.36 9.37 13.18
N LEU A 79 -8.06 9.67 13.06
CA LEU A 79 -7.33 10.50 14.02
C LEU A 79 -7.87 11.95 14.09
N ASN A 80 -8.45 12.44 12.99
CA ASN A 80 -9.05 13.76 12.88
C ASN A 80 -10.39 13.69 12.12
N PRO A 81 -11.48 13.22 12.75
CA PRO A 81 -12.78 13.00 12.09
C PRO A 81 -13.36 14.27 11.44
N SER A 82 -12.97 15.45 11.91
CA SER A 82 -13.44 16.74 11.40
C SER A 82 -12.81 17.17 10.08
N LEU A 83 -11.73 16.54 9.62
CA LEU A 83 -11.07 16.90 8.36
C LEU A 83 -11.82 16.39 7.12
N ASN A 84 -12.55 15.28 7.25
CA ASN A 84 -13.34 14.68 6.17
C ASN A 84 -14.70 14.20 6.70
N PRO A 85 -15.59 15.12 7.10
CA PRO A 85 -16.87 14.77 7.70
C PRO A 85 -17.80 14.04 6.73
N ASP A 86 -17.77 14.42 5.44
CA ASP A 86 -18.62 13.81 4.41
C ASP A 86 -18.19 12.36 4.15
N GLY A 87 -16.89 12.10 3.93
CA GLY A 87 -16.38 10.74 3.72
C GLY A 87 -16.58 9.83 4.95
N LEU A 88 -16.41 10.36 6.17
CA LEU A 88 -16.75 9.61 7.38
C LEU A 88 -18.26 9.36 7.52
N GLY A 89 -19.10 10.30 7.07
CA GLY A 89 -20.55 10.14 7.00
C GLY A 89 -20.98 9.03 6.04
N ASP A 90 -20.40 9.00 4.84
CA ASP A 90 -20.62 7.95 3.84
C ASP A 90 -20.17 6.59 4.37
N PHE A 91 -19.00 6.53 5.02
CA PHE A 91 -18.52 5.31 5.65
C PHE A 91 -19.46 4.82 6.75
N ARG A 92 -19.94 5.71 7.62
CA ARG A 92 -20.93 5.36 8.66
C ARG A 92 -22.25 4.85 8.07
N THR A 93 -22.68 5.39 6.94
CA THR A 93 -23.86 4.89 6.21
C THR A 93 -23.63 3.46 5.72
N TRP A 94 -22.47 3.20 5.10
CA TRP A 94 -22.09 1.85 4.65
C TRP A 94 -22.04 0.84 5.81
N ILE A 95 -21.50 1.24 6.97
CA ILE A 95 -21.55 0.41 8.19
C ILE A 95 -23.01 0.13 8.61
N GLY A 96 -23.88 1.13 8.56
CA GLY A 96 -25.31 0.97 8.82
C GLY A 96 -25.98 -0.07 7.93
N ASP A 97 -25.63 -0.10 6.64
CA ASP A 97 -26.12 -1.09 5.68
C ASP A 97 -25.62 -2.51 6.00
N LEU A 98 -24.34 -2.65 6.37
CA LEU A 98 -23.78 -3.94 6.80
C LEU A 98 -24.47 -4.47 8.06
N GLN A 99 -24.77 -3.60 9.01
CA GLN A 99 -25.52 -3.94 10.23
C GLN A 99 -26.96 -4.33 9.90
N ALA A 100 -27.63 -3.61 9.00
CA ALA A 100 -28.98 -3.93 8.55
C ALA A 100 -29.02 -5.31 7.87
N SER A 101 -28.05 -5.59 6.99
CA SER A 101 -27.89 -6.90 6.35
C SER A 101 -27.63 -8.02 7.38
N ARG A 102 -26.86 -7.74 8.44
CA ARG A 102 -26.64 -8.69 9.54
C ARG A 102 -27.94 -8.99 10.28
N ARG A 103 -28.76 -7.97 10.57
CA ARG A 103 -30.06 -8.12 11.23
C ARG A 103 -31.04 -8.94 10.37
N ASP A 104 -31.15 -8.63 9.08
CA ASP A 104 -31.98 -9.41 8.14
C ASP A 104 -31.55 -10.88 8.12
N ARG A 105 -30.25 -11.15 7.99
CA ARG A 105 -29.72 -12.51 8.02
C ARG A 105 -30.08 -13.21 9.33
N ASN A 106 -29.98 -12.54 10.48
CA ASN A 106 -30.33 -13.14 11.77
C ASN A 106 -31.81 -13.54 11.83
N VAL A 107 -32.73 -12.71 11.32
CA VAL A 107 -34.16 -13.04 11.23
C VAL A 107 -34.39 -14.28 10.37
N ARG A 108 -33.77 -14.32 9.20
CA ARG A 108 -33.86 -15.47 8.27
C ARG A 108 -33.25 -16.75 8.85
N LEU A 109 -32.12 -16.63 9.56
CA LEU A 109 -31.47 -17.75 10.24
C LEU A 109 -32.38 -18.34 11.31
N ILE A 110 -33.06 -17.50 12.10
CA ILE A 110 -34.03 -17.98 13.10
C ILE A 110 -35.18 -18.73 12.44
N ALA A 111 -35.75 -18.17 11.36
CA ALA A 111 -36.81 -18.86 10.61
C ALA A 111 -36.34 -20.23 10.11
N ARG A 112 -35.12 -20.29 9.55
CA ARG A 112 -34.53 -21.53 9.07
C ARG A 112 -34.27 -22.55 10.18
N LEU A 113 -33.77 -22.11 11.33
CA LEU A 113 -33.54 -22.98 12.48
C LEU A 113 -34.85 -23.54 13.04
N ARG A 114 -35.94 -22.75 13.04
CA ARG A 114 -37.27 -23.23 13.42
C ARG A 114 -37.81 -24.32 12.50
N GLU A 115 -37.58 -24.22 11.19
CA GLU A 115 -37.90 -25.29 10.23
C GLU A 115 -37.16 -26.60 10.53
N LEU A 116 -35.97 -26.51 11.16
CA LEU A 116 -35.15 -27.65 11.57
C LEU A 116 -35.50 -28.15 12.99
N GLY A 117 -36.57 -27.66 13.60
CA GLY A 117 -37.01 -28.06 14.94
C GLY A 117 -36.28 -27.34 16.09
N VAL A 118 -35.48 -26.32 15.78
CA VAL A 118 -34.80 -25.51 16.80
C VAL A 118 -35.68 -24.32 17.18
N ASN A 119 -36.23 -24.34 18.39
CA ASN A 119 -37.04 -23.25 18.92
C ASN A 119 -36.17 -22.21 19.64
N ILE A 120 -35.80 -21.15 18.91
CA ILE A 120 -35.12 -19.95 19.43
C ILE A 120 -35.81 -18.67 18.95
N THR A 121 -35.61 -17.57 19.68
CA THR A 121 -36.10 -16.24 19.30
C THR A 121 -34.96 -15.25 19.06
N LEU A 122 -35.28 -14.12 18.43
CA LEU A 122 -34.29 -13.08 18.14
C LEU A 122 -33.81 -12.42 19.43
N GLU A 123 -34.73 -12.20 20.36
CA GLU A 123 -34.49 -11.60 21.66
C GLU A 123 -33.51 -12.45 22.50
N GLU A 124 -33.67 -13.78 22.48
CA GLU A 124 -32.76 -14.69 23.18
C GLU A 124 -31.32 -14.57 22.64
N VAL A 125 -31.14 -14.49 21.32
CA VAL A 125 -29.80 -14.37 20.74
C VAL A 125 -29.23 -12.96 20.95
N GLN A 126 -30.06 -11.93 20.81
CA GLN A 126 -29.65 -10.53 21.02
C GLN A 126 -29.20 -10.27 22.46
N ALA A 127 -29.87 -10.89 23.45
CA ALA A 127 -29.46 -10.81 24.85
C ALA A 127 -28.02 -11.32 25.10
N ARG A 128 -27.47 -12.13 24.20
CA ARG A 128 -26.09 -12.66 24.28
C ARG A 128 -25.09 -11.89 23.45
N GLY A 129 -25.54 -11.19 22.40
CA GLY A 129 -24.67 -10.51 21.45
C GLY A 129 -24.58 -9.00 21.61
N GLY A 130 -25.19 -8.44 22.65
CA GLY A 130 -25.17 -6.99 22.90
C GLY A 130 -25.59 -6.20 21.66
N GLY A 131 -24.74 -5.25 21.26
CA GLY A 131 -24.96 -4.44 20.06
C GLY A 131 -24.65 -5.13 18.72
N MET A 132 -23.95 -6.28 18.70
CA MET A 132 -23.48 -6.93 17.46
C MET A 132 -23.70 -8.45 17.43
N THR A 133 -24.94 -8.88 17.17
CA THR A 133 -25.28 -10.31 17.13
C THR A 133 -24.74 -11.07 15.89
N GLY A 134 -23.64 -11.81 16.05
CA GLY A 134 -23.09 -12.78 15.07
C GLY A 134 -23.47 -14.25 15.30
N ARG A 135 -22.99 -15.14 14.41
CA ARG A 135 -23.14 -16.62 14.49
C ARG A 135 -22.64 -17.24 15.81
N PRO A 136 -21.54 -16.77 16.43
CA PRO A 136 -21.11 -17.31 17.73
C PRO A 136 -22.19 -17.22 18.82
N HIS A 137 -23.03 -16.19 18.81
CA HIS A 137 -24.12 -16.06 19.78
C HIS A 137 -25.25 -17.08 19.53
N PHE A 138 -25.51 -17.41 18.26
CA PHE A 138 -26.40 -18.53 17.92
C PHE A 138 -25.82 -19.85 18.41
N ALA A 139 -24.54 -20.10 18.15
CA ALA A 139 -23.86 -21.33 18.61
C ALA A 139 -23.95 -21.49 20.13
N LYS A 140 -23.69 -20.40 20.86
CA LYS A 140 -23.82 -20.37 22.33
C LYS A 140 -25.25 -20.67 22.79
N LEU A 141 -26.26 -20.06 22.16
CA LEU A 141 -27.66 -20.32 22.50
C LEU A 141 -28.07 -21.77 22.19
N LEU A 142 -27.63 -22.33 21.07
CA LEU A 142 -27.89 -23.72 20.70
C LEU A 142 -27.32 -24.70 21.74
N LEU A 143 -26.09 -24.43 22.19
CA LEU A 143 -25.42 -25.20 23.24
C LEU A 143 -26.17 -25.11 24.57
N GLU A 144 -26.51 -23.89 25.00
CA GLU A 144 -27.20 -23.65 26.28
C GLU A 144 -28.61 -24.26 26.32
N LYS A 145 -29.32 -24.31 25.19
CA LYS A 145 -30.63 -24.95 25.09
C LYS A 145 -30.55 -26.47 24.82
N GLY A 146 -29.34 -27.03 24.74
CA GLY A 146 -29.11 -28.47 24.59
C GLY A 146 -29.39 -29.02 23.19
N TYR A 147 -29.47 -28.18 22.15
CA TYR A 147 -29.61 -28.63 20.76
C TYR A 147 -28.32 -29.24 20.21
N VAL A 148 -27.19 -28.86 20.80
CA VAL A 148 -25.85 -29.34 20.46
C VAL A 148 -25.03 -29.51 21.75
N SER A 149 -23.97 -30.31 21.66
CA SER A 149 -23.06 -30.65 22.76
C SER A 149 -21.79 -29.80 22.78
N SER A 150 -21.49 -29.07 21.71
CA SER A 150 -20.33 -28.19 21.62
C SER A 150 -20.57 -27.02 20.67
N MET A 151 -19.74 -25.97 20.79
CA MET A 151 -19.73 -24.85 19.84
C MET A 151 -19.42 -25.33 18.43
N GLN A 152 -18.47 -26.25 18.26
CA GLN A 152 -18.10 -26.80 16.96
C GLN A 152 -19.28 -27.50 16.29
N GLN A 153 -19.98 -28.35 17.04
CA GLN A 153 -21.18 -29.02 16.54
C GLN A 153 -22.26 -28.00 16.11
N ALA A 154 -22.40 -26.89 16.83
CA ALA A 154 -23.31 -25.82 16.42
C ALA A 154 -22.98 -25.25 15.04
N PHE A 155 -21.69 -25.07 14.74
CA PHE A 155 -21.25 -24.61 13.43
C PHE A 155 -21.46 -25.68 12.36
N ASP A 156 -20.98 -26.90 12.60
CA ASP A 156 -21.06 -28.00 11.64
C ASP A 156 -22.51 -28.32 11.23
N ASP A 157 -23.42 -28.42 12.22
CA ASP A 157 -24.80 -28.86 11.97
C ASP A 157 -25.70 -27.73 11.46
N TYR A 158 -25.47 -26.49 11.91
CA TYR A 158 -26.43 -25.39 11.74
C TYR A 158 -25.89 -24.09 11.13
N LEU A 159 -24.63 -23.69 11.35
CA LEU A 159 -24.21 -22.28 11.15
C LEU A 159 -23.08 -22.07 10.12
N ASP A 160 -22.35 -23.11 9.73
CA ASP A 160 -21.33 -23.04 8.69
C ASP A 160 -21.91 -23.01 7.29
N GLU A 161 -21.12 -22.59 6.30
CA GLU A 161 -21.59 -22.37 4.93
C GLU A 161 -22.17 -23.64 4.28
N SER A 162 -21.70 -24.82 4.70
CA SER A 162 -22.22 -26.12 4.28
C SER A 162 -23.41 -26.63 5.11
N ALA A 163 -23.75 -25.97 6.21
CA ALA A 163 -24.73 -26.44 7.18
C ALA A 163 -26.17 -26.17 6.76
N LYS A 164 -27.10 -27.00 7.23
CA LYS A 164 -28.53 -26.95 6.83
C LYS A 164 -29.24 -25.66 7.24
N GLY A 165 -28.78 -25.06 8.33
CA GLY A 165 -29.29 -23.81 8.88
C GLY A 165 -28.70 -22.56 8.23
N TYR A 166 -27.69 -22.69 7.37
CA TYR A 166 -26.93 -21.56 6.87
C TYR A 166 -27.79 -20.58 6.07
N VAL A 167 -27.57 -19.29 6.33
CA VAL A 167 -28.15 -18.20 5.56
C VAL A 167 -27.03 -17.29 5.11
N THR A 168 -26.85 -17.19 3.79
CA THR A 168 -25.86 -16.33 3.17
C THR A 168 -26.13 -14.86 3.48
N ARG A 169 -25.06 -14.14 3.80
CA ARG A 169 -24.99 -12.69 3.86
C ARG A 169 -23.77 -12.26 3.06
N ARG A 170 -23.87 -11.13 2.35
CA ARG A 170 -22.68 -10.50 1.78
C ARG A 170 -21.81 -9.99 2.93
N GLU A 171 -20.59 -10.49 3.02
CA GLU A 171 -19.56 -9.94 3.88
C GLU A 171 -18.63 -9.09 3.03
N PRO A 172 -18.21 -7.91 3.52
CA PRO A 172 -17.36 -7.02 2.73
C PRO A 172 -16.02 -7.70 2.46
N GLN A 173 -15.54 -7.58 1.23
CA GLN A 173 -14.20 -8.05 0.89
C GLN A 173 -13.18 -7.11 1.55
N PHE A 174 -12.02 -7.65 1.95
CA PHE A 174 -10.98 -6.88 2.63
C PHE A 174 -10.60 -5.62 1.86
N ALA A 175 -10.38 -5.75 0.54
CA ALA A 175 -10.03 -4.63 -0.34
C ALA A 175 -11.13 -3.54 -0.40
N GLU A 176 -12.40 -3.92 -0.42
CA GLU A 176 -13.54 -2.98 -0.39
C GLU A 176 -13.55 -2.20 0.92
N ALA A 177 -13.42 -2.90 2.05
CA ALA A 177 -13.40 -2.29 3.37
C ALA A 177 -12.21 -1.32 3.55
N VAL A 178 -11.05 -1.66 3.01
CA VAL A 178 -9.89 -0.76 2.96
C VAL A 178 -10.25 0.52 2.21
N GLN A 179 -10.78 0.44 0.99
CA GLN A 179 -11.13 1.64 0.21
C GLN A 179 -12.09 2.55 0.97
N HIS A 180 -13.15 1.99 1.57
CA HIS A 180 -14.08 2.76 2.38
C HIS A 180 -13.42 3.51 3.55
N ILE A 181 -12.47 2.88 4.27
CA ILE A 181 -11.70 3.55 5.32
C ILE A 181 -10.82 4.67 4.73
N ARG A 182 -10.16 4.41 3.59
CA ARG A 182 -9.26 5.36 2.94
C ARG A 182 -10.01 6.59 2.40
N ASP A 183 -11.17 6.39 1.79
CA ASP A 183 -12.04 7.44 1.27
C ASP A 183 -12.60 8.32 2.40
N ALA A 184 -12.84 7.73 3.58
CA ALA A 184 -13.18 8.46 4.80
C ALA A 184 -11.97 9.15 5.47
N GLY A 185 -10.79 9.11 4.85
CA GLY A 185 -9.56 9.74 5.36
C GLY A 185 -8.90 9.00 6.53
N GLY A 186 -9.26 7.73 6.74
CA GLY A 186 -8.77 6.92 7.84
C GLY A 186 -7.48 6.15 7.57
N ILE A 187 -6.92 5.60 8.64
CA ILE A 187 -5.86 4.59 8.60
C ILE A 187 -6.54 3.21 8.55
N ALA A 188 -6.29 2.44 7.50
CA ALA A 188 -6.68 1.04 7.37
C ALA A 188 -5.51 0.16 7.82
N SER A 189 -5.68 -0.52 8.96
CA SER A 189 -4.66 -1.36 9.59
C SER A 189 -5.05 -2.82 9.62
N LEU A 190 -4.14 -3.69 9.18
CA LEU A 190 -4.33 -5.13 9.30
C LEU A 190 -4.30 -5.52 10.78
N ALA A 191 -5.43 -6.00 11.31
CA ALA A 191 -5.58 -6.37 12.71
C ALA A 191 -4.90 -7.71 12.98
N HIS A 192 -4.26 -7.83 14.17
CA HIS A 192 -3.65 -9.04 14.72
C HIS A 192 -3.18 -10.04 13.66
N PRO A 193 -2.20 -9.65 12.81
CA PRO A 193 -1.82 -10.39 11.61
C PRO A 193 -1.42 -11.85 11.86
N ILE A 194 -1.07 -12.21 13.10
CA ILE A 194 -0.82 -13.60 13.50
C ILE A 194 -2.03 -14.53 13.33
N ARG A 195 -3.26 -13.98 13.29
CA ARG A 195 -4.50 -14.76 13.13
C ARG A 195 -4.88 -14.98 11.66
N ILE A 196 -4.11 -14.44 10.72
CA ILE A 196 -4.33 -14.62 9.28
C ILE A 196 -3.84 -16.01 8.88
N ARG A 197 -4.62 -16.68 8.02
CA ARG A 197 -4.34 -18.05 7.59
C ARG A 197 -3.18 -18.10 6.59
N GLU A 198 -3.12 -17.13 5.70
CA GLU A 198 -2.05 -16.98 4.71
C GLU A 198 -0.75 -16.46 5.35
N ASP A 199 0.38 -16.67 4.67
CA ASP A 199 1.63 -15.98 5.02
C ASP A 199 1.46 -14.47 4.82
N VAL A 200 1.47 -13.73 5.93
CA VAL A 200 1.33 -12.27 5.95
C VAL A 200 2.34 -11.61 5.02
N ALA A 201 3.60 -12.07 5.01
CA ALA A 201 4.64 -11.49 4.17
C ALA A 201 4.33 -11.65 2.67
N ALA A 202 3.71 -12.77 2.30
CA ALA A 202 3.33 -13.06 0.92
C ALA A 202 2.13 -12.20 0.47
N VAL A 203 1.12 -12.02 1.32
CA VAL A 203 -0.11 -11.31 0.95
C VAL A 203 -0.01 -9.79 1.12
N LEU A 204 0.94 -9.28 1.91
CA LEU A 204 1.02 -7.84 2.23
C LEU A 204 1.19 -6.94 1.00
N SER A 205 1.83 -7.42 -0.06
CA SER A 205 1.94 -6.68 -1.33
C SER A 205 0.57 -6.46 -1.99
N GLU A 206 -0.30 -7.47 -1.98
CA GLU A 206 -1.67 -7.40 -2.47
C GLU A 206 -2.50 -6.45 -1.63
N LEU A 207 -2.45 -6.59 -0.30
CA LEU A 207 -3.21 -5.74 0.62
C LEU A 207 -2.82 -4.26 0.49
N ARG A 208 -1.51 -3.99 0.36
CA ARG A 208 -1.01 -2.64 0.10
C ARG A 208 -1.50 -2.09 -1.23
N ALA A 209 -1.52 -2.89 -2.30
CA ALA A 209 -2.06 -2.48 -3.59
C ALA A 209 -3.55 -2.15 -3.51
N ALA A 210 -4.29 -2.84 -2.63
CA ALA A 210 -5.67 -2.54 -2.29
C ALA A 210 -5.84 -1.30 -1.37
N GLY A 211 -4.77 -0.58 -1.06
CA GLY A 211 -4.81 0.68 -0.29
C GLY A 211 -4.51 0.54 1.21
N LEU A 212 -4.16 -0.67 1.69
CA LEU A 212 -3.79 -0.88 3.09
C LEU A 212 -2.58 0.00 3.40
N ASN A 213 -2.67 0.77 4.49
CA ASN A 213 -1.64 1.74 4.83
C ASN A 213 -1.12 1.59 6.27
N ALA A 214 -1.53 0.56 6.99
CA ALA A 214 -1.04 0.24 8.32
C ALA A 214 -1.08 -1.27 8.63
N ILE A 215 -0.33 -1.66 9.65
CA ILE A 215 -0.35 -3.00 10.23
C ILE A 215 -0.25 -2.91 11.76
N GLU A 216 -1.03 -3.72 12.46
CA GLU A 216 -0.95 -3.86 13.91
C GLU A 216 0.29 -4.70 14.26
N ALA A 217 1.39 -4.03 14.61
CA ALA A 217 2.64 -4.72 14.94
C ALA A 217 2.73 -5.07 16.43
N TYR A 218 2.13 -4.25 17.30
CA TYR A 218 2.09 -4.48 18.75
C TYR A 218 0.72 -5.02 19.14
N HIS A 219 0.66 -6.24 19.64
CA HIS A 219 -0.60 -6.89 20.03
C HIS A 219 -0.37 -7.91 21.14
N SER A 220 -1.38 -8.16 21.98
CA SER A 220 -1.28 -9.08 23.13
C SER A 220 -0.98 -10.53 22.77
N ASP A 221 -1.32 -10.96 21.55
CA ASP A 221 -1.01 -12.31 21.05
C ASP A 221 0.39 -12.41 20.42
N HIS A 222 1.10 -11.28 20.26
CA HIS A 222 2.40 -11.29 19.59
C HIS A 222 3.53 -11.68 20.56
N SER A 223 4.37 -12.60 20.11
CA SER A 223 5.70 -12.77 20.70
C SER A 223 6.62 -11.57 20.33
N PRO A 224 7.76 -11.40 21.02
CA PRO A 224 8.77 -10.41 20.62
C PRO A 224 9.25 -10.59 19.17
N GLU A 225 9.38 -11.84 18.73
CA GLU A 225 9.80 -12.19 17.36
C GLU A 225 8.72 -11.80 16.34
N GLN A 226 7.45 -12.05 16.64
CA GLN A 226 6.32 -11.64 15.80
C GLN A 226 6.21 -10.13 15.72
N THR A 227 6.33 -9.43 16.85
CA THR A 227 6.36 -7.96 16.89
C THR A 227 7.48 -7.42 15.99
N LYS A 228 8.69 -7.99 16.11
CA LYS A 228 9.84 -7.62 15.26
C LYS A 228 9.56 -7.86 13.78
N LEU A 229 9.00 -9.02 13.42
CA LEU A 229 8.63 -9.35 12.06
C LEU A 229 7.66 -8.32 11.46
N TYR A 230 6.58 -7.97 12.17
CA TYR A 230 5.59 -7.03 11.65
C TYR A 230 6.11 -5.60 11.55
N LEU A 231 7.01 -5.19 12.45
CA LEU A 231 7.74 -3.91 12.33
C LEU A 231 8.64 -3.88 11.08
N GLU A 232 9.35 -4.98 10.79
CA GLU A 232 10.19 -5.09 9.58
C GLU A 232 9.35 -5.06 8.30
N LEU A 233 8.25 -5.82 8.26
CA LEU A 233 7.32 -5.84 7.13
C LEU A 233 6.70 -4.46 6.89
N ALA A 234 6.29 -3.77 7.95
CA ALA A 234 5.78 -2.41 7.83
C ALA A 234 6.82 -1.45 7.22
N GLY A 235 8.07 -1.53 7.66
CA GLY A 235 9.16 -0.73 7.10
C GLY A 235 9.43 -1.04 5.62
N GLN A 236 9.41 -2.31 5.23
CA GLN A 236 9.61 -2.75 3.85
C GLN A 236 8.48 -2.27 2.92
N HIS A 237 7.24 -2.25 3.41
CA HIS A 237 6.06 -1.88 2.63
C HIS A 237 5.65 -0.40 2.80
N GLY A 238 6.34 0.36 3.66
CA GLY A 238 6.00 1.76 3.96
C GLY A 238 4.63 1.91 4.64
N LEU A 239 4.27 0.96 5.50
CA LEU A 239 3.03 0.98 6.27
C LEU A 239 3.24 1.72 7.60
N LEU A 240 2.17 2.36 8.08
CA LEU A 240 2.12 2.88 9.45
C LEU A 240 2.06 1.71 10.45
N ILE A 241 2.55 1.95 11.66
CA ILE A 241 2.42 0.99 12.77
C ILE A 241 1.21 1.34 13.61
N THR A 242 0.40 0.35 13.97
CA THR A 242 -0.62 0.46 15.03
C THR A 242 -0.33 -0.54 16.14
N GLY A 243 -1.07 -0.42 17.24
CA GLY A 243 -0.97 -1.36 18.34
C GLY A 243 -2.02 -1.15 19.42
N GLY A 244 -2.46 -2.25 20.00
CA GLY A 244 -3.42 -2.25 21.09
C GLY A 244 -3.55 -3.62 21.73
N SER A 245 -4.30 -3.68 22.82
CA SER A 245 -4.39 -4.88 23.64
C SER A 245 -5.40 -5.90 23.12
N ASP A 246 -6.33 -5.49 22.26
CA ASP A 246 -7.51 -6.28 21.89
C ASP A 246 -8.33 -6.66 23.15
N PHE A 247 -8.44 -5.69 24.08
CA PHE A 247 -9.10 -5.84 25.37
C PHE A 247 -10.61 -6.04 25.23
N HIS A 248 -11.13 -7.08 25.89
CA HIS A 248 -12.56 -7.42 25.94
C HIS A 248 -13.10 -7.58 27.38
N GLY A 249 -12.31 -7.22 28.39
CA GLY A 249 -12.66 -7.46 29.79
C GLY A 249 -12.80 -8.94 30.12
N ALA A 250 -13.93 -9.36 30.71
CA ALA A 250 -14.11 -10.71 31.23
C ALA A 250 -14.16 -11.80 30.14
N VAL A 251 -14.29 -11.46 28.86
CA VAL A 251 -14.15 -12.42 27.75
C VAL A 251 -12.69 -12.86 27.57
N LYS A 252 -11.74 -11.97 27.85
CA LYS A 252 -10.29 -12.22 27.79
C LYS A 252 -9.64 -11.78 29.12
N PRO A 253 -9.93 -12.48 30.24
CA PRO A 253 -9.57 -12.04 31.58
C PRO A 253 -8.05 -11.90 31.82
N GLU A 254 -7.25 -12.56 31.00
CA GLU A 254 -5.78 -12.44 30.96
C GLU A 254 -5.22 -11.13 30.36
N ILE A 255 -6.02 -10.38 29.59
CA ILE A 255 -5.59 -9.20 28.84
C ILE A 255 -5.93 -7.99 29.68
N GLN A 256 -4.92 -7.18 29.99
CA GLN A 256 -5.08 -5.91 30.65
C GLN A 256 -5.03 -4.78 29.62
N LEU A 257 -5.90 -3.78 29.77
CA LEU A 257 -5.90 -2.59 28.92
C LEU A 257 -4.53 -1.90 28.98
N GLY A 258 -3.97 -1.57 27.81
CA GLY A 258 -2.68 -0.90 27.65
C GLY A 258 -1.43 -1.77 27.79
N THR A 259 -1.49 -2.91 28.50
CA THR A 259 -0.31 -3.74 28.81
C THR A 259 -0.41 -5.19 28.34
N GLY A 260 -1.59 -5.62 27.86
CA GLY A 260 -1.79 -6.91 27.23
C GLY A 260 -1.72 -8.08 28.22
N ARG A 261 -1.23 -9.22 27.75
CA ARG A 261 -1.15 -10.47 28.51
C ARG A 261 0.11 -10.48 29.37
N GLY A 262 -0.05 -10.37 30.69
CA GLY A 262 1.09 -10.38 31.62
C GLY A 262 2.11 -9.27 31.36
N GLY A 263 1.68 -8.12 30.82
CA GLY A 263 2.56 -6.99 30.53
C GLY A 263 3.40 -7.13 29.25
N ASN A 264 3.05 -8.07 28.36
CA ASN A 264 3.82 -8.31 27.13
C ASN A 264 3.65 -7.22 26.06
N LEU A 265 2.63 -6.37 26.15
CA LEU A 265 2.36 -5.31 25.19
C LEU A 265 2.99 -4.00 25.64
N ARG A 266 3.72 -3.36 24.73
CA ARG A 266 4.25 -2.01 24.92
C ARG A 266 4.17 -1.20 23.64
N VAL A 267 3.05 -0.50 23.46
CA VAL A 267 2.89 0.48 22.38
C VAL A 267 3.74 1.72 22.67
N PRO A 268 4.58 2.21 21.73
CA PRO A 268 5.35 3.42 21.93
C PRO A 268 4.48 4.64 22.23
N ASP A 269 4.85 5.43 23.24
CA ASP A 269 4.09 6.60 23.70
C ASP A 269 3.97 7.72 22.67
N ASP A 270 4.81 7.72 21.62
CA ASP A 270 4.83 8.70 20.53
C ASP A 270 4.17 8.16 19.24
N LEU A 271 3.58 6.96 19.28
CA LEU A 271 3.09 6.27 18.08
C LEU A 271 2.02 7.08 17.34
N VAL A 272 1.02 7.60 18.06
CA VAL A 272 -0.07 8.40 17.47
C VAL A 272 0.44 9.73 16.93
N ASP A 273 1.41 10.36 17.60
CA ASP A 273 2.03 11.60 17.11
C ASP A 273 2.81 11.36 15.81
N ARG A 274 3.55 10.25 15.72
CA ARG A 274 4.22 9.85 14.48
C ARG A 274 3.24 9.61 13.33
N GLN A 275 2.11 8.95 13.60
CA GLN A 275 1.04 8.76 12.61
C GLN A 275 0.47 10.10 12.13
N ARG A 276 0.18 11.03 13.06
CA ARG A 276 -0.29 12.38 12.73
C ARG A 276 0.70 13.13 11.85
N CYS A 277 1.99 13.12 12.20
CA CYS A 277 3.04 13.76 11.41
C CYS A 277 3.15 13.17 10.00
N GLN A 278 3.08 11.85 9.87
CA GLN A 278 3.14 11.16 8.58
C GLN A 278 1.93 11.50 7.70
N ILE A 279 0.72 11.52 8.27
CA ILE A 279 -0.50 11.91 7.54
C ILE A 279 -0.42 13.39 7.12
N ALA A 280 -0.01 14.30 8.01
CA ALA A 280 0.12 15.71 7.68
C ALA A 280 1.14 15.95 6.56
N HIS A 281 2.26 15.22 6.57
CA HIS A 281 3.27 15.30 5.51
C HIS A 281 2.71 14.85 4.15
N LEU A 282 1.92 13.76 4.12
CA LEU A 282 1.26 13.29 2.91
C LEU A 282 0.26 14.31 2.36
N VAL A 283 -0.54 14.95 3.24
CA VAL A 283 -1.48 16.00 2.85
C VAL A 283 -0.75 17.24 2.30
N LEU A 284 0.35 17.65 2.93
CA LEU A 284 1.17 18.78 2.47
C LEU A 284 1.77 18.54 1.08
N ILE A 285 2.27 17.33 0.81
CA ILE A 285 2.77 16.94 -0.53
C ILE A 285 1.65 17.03 -1.57
N GLN A 286 0.44 16.56 -1.24
CA GLN A 286 -0.71 16.62 -2.14
C GLN A 286 -1.19 18.06 -2.42
N VAL A 287 -1.08 18.96 -1.45
CA VAL A 287 -1.41 20.39 -1.63
C VAL A 287 -0.35 21.14 -2.44
N GLN A 288 0.92 20.72 -2.37
CA GLN A 288 2.04 21.32 -3.10
C GLN A 288 2.23 20.75 -4.52
N ALA A 289 1.49 19.69 -4.90
CA ALA A 289 1.45 19.20 -6.27
C ALA A 289 0.64 20.17 -7.16
N PRO A 290 1.15 20.57 -8.35
CA PRO A 290 0.44 21.48 -9.25
C PRO A 290 -0.85 20.84 -9.77
N PRO A 291 -1.96 21.59 -9.89
CA PRO A 291 -3.27 21.02 -10.18
C PRO A 291 -3.40 20.59 -11.65
N CYS A 292 -3.85 19.35 -11.88
CA CYS A 292 -4.63 19.01 -13.06
C CYS A 292 -6.12 19.03 -12.66
N GLY A 293 -6.85 20.05 -13.12
CA GLY A 293 -8.31 20.00 -13.30
C GLY A 293 -9.22 20.20 -12.07
N GLU A 294 -10.02 21.27 -12.17
CA GLU A 294 -11.33 21.51 -11.55
C GLU A 294 -11.47 21.97 -10.08
N THR A 295 -12.15 23.12 -9.96
CA THR A 295 -12.29 24.00 -8.80
C THR A 295 -13.74 24.05 -8.35
N GLY A 296 -14.01 23.73 -7.08
CA GLY A 296 -15.33 23.95 -6.47
C GLY A 296 -15.36 23.80 -4.95
N GLN A 297 -14.73 22.75 -4.38
CA GLN A 297 -14.81 22.44 -2.94
C GLN A 297 -13.67 23.00 -2.06
N ARG A 298 -12.67 23.73 -2.62
CA ARG A 298 -11.41 24.04 -1.91
C ARG A 298 -11.46 25.16 -0.84
N ARG A 299 -12.53 25.97 -0.76
CA ARG A 299 -12.56 27.11 0.18
C ARG A 299 -12.87 26.74 1.63
N LYS A 300 -13.55 25.61 1.89
CA LYS A 300 -13.88 25.18 3.27
C LYS A 300 -12.72 24.44 3.97
N VAL A 301 -11.97 23.62 3.24
CA VAL A 301 -10.83 22.84 3.78
C VAL A 301 -9.61 23.72 4.09
N SER A 302 -9.37 24.75 3.28
CA SER A 302 -8.24 25.67 3.45
C SER A 302 -8.28 26.45 4.76
N HIS A 303 -9.48 26.72 5.30
CA HIS A 303 -9.63 27.53 6.52
C HIS A 303 -9.39 26.72 7.80
N ALA A 304 -9.68 25.42 7.80
CA ALA A 304 -9.44 24.53 8.95
C ALA A 304 -7.95 24.19 9.13
N ILE A 305 -7.24 23.93 8.02
CA ILE A 305 -5.79 23.66 8.02
C ILE A 305 -5.00 24.89 8.49
N LEU A 306 -5.45 26.10 8.15
CA LEU A 306 -4.80 27.35 8.60
C LEU A 306 -4.94 27.57 10.11
N PHE A 307 -6.05 27.13 10.70
CA PHE A 307 -6.35 27.33 12.12
C PHE A 307 -5.50 26.41 13.03
N ASP A 308 -5.25 25.16 12.61
CA ASP A 308 -4.36 24.25 13.34
C ASP A 308 -2.88 24.59 13.14
N ALA A 309 -2.50 25.13 11.98
CA ALA A 309 -1.17 25.72 11.77
C ALA A 309 -0.93 26.90 12.74
N GLN A 310 -1.94 27.71 13.03
CA GLN A 310 -1.87 28.80 14.01
C GLN A 310 -1.83 28.30 15.46
N ARG A 311 -2.37 27.11 15.76
CA ARG A 311 -2.28 26.47 17.08
C ARG A 311 -0.90 25.86 17.32
N LEU A 312 -0.28 25.28 16.29
CA LEU A 312 1.13 24.84 16.29
C LEU A 312 2.11 26.01 16.42
N GLN A 313 1.73 27.21 15.96
CA GLN A 313 2.45 28.47 16.19
C GLN A 313 2.35 29.01 17.63
N ARG A 314 1.84 28.25 18.61
CA ARG A 314 1.88 28.62 20.04
C ARG A 314 2.89 27.85 20.88
N LEU A 315 3.66 26.94 20.29
CA LEU A 315 4.79 26.29 20.97
C LEU A 315 5.97 27.28 21.10
N GLU A 316 6.59 27.30 22.28
CA GLU A 316 7.68 28.23 22.63
C GLU A 316 8.83 28.17 21.62
N ALA A 317 9.44 29.32 21.32
CA ALA A 317 10.43 29.48 20.25
C ALA A 317 11.64 28.53 20.38
N GLY A 318 11.97 28.09 21.59
CA GLY A 318 13.03 27.10 21.84
C GLY A 318 12.72 25.70 21.30
N GLN A 319 11.49 25.21 21.47
CA GLN A 319 11.07 23.89 20.99
C GLN A 319 10.90 23.86 19.46
N ARG A 320 10.62 25.00 18.82
CA ARG A 320 10.59 25.11 17.35
C ARG A 320 11.95 24.91 16.73
N LEU A 321 13.01 25.40 17.36
CA LEU A 321 14.37 25.23 16.84
C LEU A 321 14.81 23.77 16.93
N GLU A 322 14.36 23.07 17.98
CA GLU A 322 14.66 21.67 18.22
C GLU A 322 13.89 20.75 17.25
N VAL A 323 12.59 21.00 17.05
CA VAL A 323 11.78 20.29 16.06
C VAL A 323 12.23 20.62 14.63
N ALA A 324 12.57 21.87 14.33
CA ALA A 324 13.09 22.26 13.01
C ALA A 324 14.45 21.62 12.72
N ASN A 325 15.35 21.53 13.71
CA ASN A 325 16.62 20.82 13.56
C ASN A 325 16.41 19.31 13.42
N LEU A 326 15.48 18.71 14.17
CA LEU A 326 15.16 17.28 14.03
C LEU A 326 14.53 16.97 12.67
N VAL A 327 13.62 17.81 12.20
CA VAL A 327 13.02 17.72 10.87
C VAL A 327 14.07 17.96 9.79
N ALA A 328 14.98 18.94 9.95
CA ALA A 328 16.07 19.18 9.00
C ALA A 328 17.07 18.00 8.96
N ILE A 329 17.39 17.41 10.10
CA ILE A 329 18.24 16.21 10.19
C ILE A 329 17.53 15.01 9.56
N GLN A 330 16.22 14.86 9.77
CA GLN A 330 15.45 13.75 9.22
C GLN A 330 15.19 13.91 7.72
N VAL A 331 14.95 15.13 7.24
CA VAL A 331 14.88 15.48 5.81
C VAL A 331 16.24 15.25 5.18
N GLN A 332 17.35 15.70 5.78
CA GLN A 332 18.70 15.39 5.27
C GLN A 332 19.02 13.89 5.31
N ARG A 333 18.53 13.13 6.30
CA ARG A 333 18.71 11.66 6.37
C ARG A 333 17.88 10.95 5.31
N LEU A 334 16.65 11.41 5.06
CA LEU A 334 15.79 10.89 4.00
C LEU A 334 16.30 11.29 2.63
N GLU A 335 16.77 12.51 2.44
CA GLU A 335 17.42 12.97 1.19
C GLU A 335 18.73 12.24 0.94
N ARG A 336 19.56 12.00 1.97
CA ARG A 336 20.76 11.17 1.86
C ARG A 336 20.43 9.70 1.63
N GLY A 337 19.39 9.17 2.28
CA GLY A 337 18.91 7.80 2.09
C GLY A 337 18.33 7.59 0.69
N HIS A 338 17.58 8.57 0.17
CA HIS A 338 17.03 8.59 -1.18
C HIS A 338 18.13 8.90 -2.21
N ALA A 339 19.16 9.67 -1.88
CA ALA A 339 20.33 9.87 -2.73
C ALA A 339 21.23 8.62 -2.76
N LEU A 340 21.39 7.91 -1.64
CA LEU A 340 22.09 6.62 -1.56
C LEU A 340 21.30 5.52 -2.28
N GLN A 341 19.99 5.45 -2.12
CA GLN A 341 19.13 4.53 -2.88
C GLN A 341 19.07 4.91 -4.35
N ARG A 342 19.00 6.21 -4.71
CA ARG A 342 19.11 6.67 -6.10
C ARG A 342 20.48 6.44 -6.67
N ALA A 343 21.57 6.54 -5.91
CA ALA A 343 22.93 6.26 -6.36
C ALA A 343 23.22 4.75 -6.43
N GLN A 344 22.61 3.94 -5.57
CA GLN A 344 22.65 2.47 -5.64
C GLN A 344 21.77 1.96 -6.78
N LEU A 345 20.61 2.58 -7.02
CA LEU A 345 19.75 2.33 -8.17
C LEU A 345 20.41 2.86 -9.44
N HIS A 346 21.05 4.03 -9.44
CA HIS A 346 21.85 4.54 -10.55
C HIS A 346 23.05 3.63 -10.79
N ASN A 347 23.72 3.12 -9.77
CA ASN A 347 24.84 2.18 -9.94
C ASN A 347 24.36 0.79 -10.36
N ARG A 348 23.17 0.33 -9.92
CA ARG A 348 22.57 -0.91 -10.40
C ARG A 348 22.09 -0.77 -11.83
N ILE A 349 21.42 0.33 -12.17
CA ILE A 349 20.98 0.68 -13.52
C ILE A 349 22.19 0.92 -14.42
N ALA A 350 23.22 1.64 -13.97
CA ALA A 350 24.48 1.82 -14.69
C ALA A 350 25.22 0.50 -14.84
N ARG A 351 25.28 -0.38 -13.83
CA ARG A 351 25.84 -1.73 -13.99
C ARG A 351 24.98 -2.66 -14.84
N LYS A 352 23.65 -2.50 -14.85
CA LYS A 352 22.73 -3.22 -15.75
C LYS A 352 22.84 -2.69 -17.17
N LEU A 353 22.94 -1.38 -17.37
CA LEU A 353 23.18 -0.71 -18.66
C LEU A 353 24.59 -0.98 -19.16
N GLN A 354 25.59 -1.09 -18.28
CA GLN A 354 26.96 -1.46 -18.62
C GLN A 354 27.05 -2.96 -18.88
N ARG A 355 26.27 -3.83 -18.19
CA ARG A 355 26.10 -5.24 -18.57
C ARG A 355 25.33 -5.41 -19.87
N LEU A 356 24.27 -4.63 -20.12
CA LEU A 356 23.50 -4.64 -21.36
C LEU A 356 24.31 -4.03 -22.52
N GLN A 357 25.10 -2.98 -22.28
CA GLN A 357 26.07 -2.44 -23.23
C GLN A 357 27.25 -3.39 -23.42
N VAL A 358 27.73 -4.13 -22.42
CA VAL A 358 28.78 -5.15 -22.60
C VAL A 358 28.23 -6.39 -23.32
N LEU A 359 26.95 -6.73 -23.13
CA LEU A 359 26.28 -7.80 -23.87
C LEU A 359 25.96 -7.37 -25.33
N GLU A 360 25.59 -6.12 -25.59
CA GLU A 360 25.42 -5.58 -26.95
C GLU A 360 26.75 -5.21 -27.65
N VAL A 361 27.81 -4.84 -26.91
CA VAL A 361 29.15 -4.56 -27.46
C VAL A 361 29.93 -5.84 -27.73
N GLY A 362 29.68 -6.93 -26.98
CA GLY A 362 30.24 -8.26 -27.27
C GLY A 362 29.74 -8.82 -28.61
N GLU A 363 28.42 -8.80 -28.82
CA GLU A 363 27.81 -9.26 -30.07
C GLU A 363 28.10 -8.30 -31.24
N ARG A 364 28.16 -6.97 -31.02
CA ARG A 364 28.59 -6.01 -32.06
C ARG A 364 30.08 -6.08 -32.39
N ARG A 365 30.97 -6.47 -31.48
CA ARG A 365 32.39 -6.70 -31.78
C ARG A 365 32.60 -7.98 -32.56
N GLU A 366 31.92 -9.08 -32.21
CA GLU A 366 32.02 -10.32 -32.99
C GLU A 366 31.42 -10.15 -34.39
N ILE A 367 30.26 -9.49 -34.51
CA ILE A 367 29.67 -9.15 -35.82
C ILE A 367 30.55 -8.14 -36.57
N GLY A 368 31.13 -7.15 -35.87
CA GLY A 368 32.04 -6.17 -36.45
C GLY A 368 33.34 -6.80 -36.98
N ASP A 369 33.94 -7.71 -36.23
CA ASP A 369 35.14 -8.46 -36.62
C ASP A 369 34.81 -9.47 -37.74
N LEU A 370 33.64 -10.10 -37.73
CA LEU A 370 33.14 -10.94 -38.82
C LEU A 370 32.89 -10.12 -40.10
N ILE A 371 32.27 -8.95 -40.00
CA ILE A 371 32.06 -8.03 -41.12
C ILE A 371 33.41 -7.50 -41.62
N GLN A 372 34.34 -7.13 -40.74
CA GLN A 372 35.66 -6.62 -41.12
C GLN A 372 36.54 -7.70 -41.74
N ARG A 373 36.47 -8.95 -41.25
CA ARG A 373 37.08 -10.12 -41.91
C ARG A 373 36.41 -10.41 -43.23
N GLN A 374 35.08 -10.33 -43.33
CA GLN A 374 34.37 -10.57 -44.59
C GLN A 374 34.65 -9.46 -45.62
N VAL A 375 34.77 -8.21 -45.18
CA VAL A 375 35.20 -7.07 -46.00
C VAL A 375 36.66 -7.22 -46.41
N GLN A 376 37.56 -7.66 -45.52
CA GLN A 376 38.95 -7.98 -45.90
C GLN A 376 39.03 -9.16 -46.86
N ILE A 377 38.25 -10.23 -46.67
CA ILE A 377 38.17 -11.37 -47.59
C ILE A 377 37.62 -10.93 -48.94
N THR A 378 36.63 -10.03 -48.95
CA THR A 378 36.02 -9.49 -50.18
C THR A 378 36.97 -8.52 -50.87
N GLN A 379 37.70 -7.66 -50.13
CA GLN A 379 38.75 -6.78 -50.65
C GLN A 379 39.98 -7.56 -51.12
N MET A 380 40.33 -8.68 -50.47
CA MET A 380 41.37 -9.61 -50.93
C MET A 380 40.92 -10.42 -52.15
N ARG A 381 39.63 -10.76 -52.26
CA ARG A 381 39.02 -11.35 -53.48
C ARG A 381 38.93 -10.33 -54.60
N GLU A 382 38.64 -9.05 -54.33
CA GLU A 382 38.60 -7.96 -55.32
C GLU A 382 40.00 -7.51 -55.73
N THR A 383 41.00 -7.54 -54.84
CA THR A 383 42.41 -7.30 -55.20
C THR A 383 43.04 -8.52 -55.86
N GLY A 384 42.62 -9.74 -55.52
CA GLY A 384 42.93 -10.99 -56.21
C GLY A 384 42.30 -11.04 -57.61
N GLN A 385 41.05 -10.63 -57.76
CA GLN A 385 40.36 -10.46 -59.04
C GLN A 385 40.94 -9.28 -59.82
N ARG A 386 41.32 -8.15 -59.20
CA ARG A 386 42.08 -7.06 -59.86
C ARG A 386 43.46 -7.50 -60.30
N ARG A 387 44.17 -8.36 -59.55
CA ARG A 387 45.45 -8.96 -59.98
C ARG A 387 45.24 -9.95 -61.11
N GLN A 388 44.20 -10.78 -61.08
CA GLN A 388 43.84 -11.66 -62.19
C GLN A 388 43.40 -10.88 -63.43
N ILE A 389 42.67 -9.77 -63.27
CA ILE A 389 42.29 -8.85 -64.36
C ILE A 389 43.51 -8.07 -64.87
N LEU A 390 44.46 -7.68 -64.01
CA LEU A 390 45.73 -7.05 -64.41
C LEU A 390 46.68 -8.04 -65.08
N ASP A 391 46.73 -9.31 -64.68
CA ASP A 391 47.47 -10.37 -65.36
C ASP A 391 46.79 -10.79 -66.67
N LEU A 392 45.46 -10.80 -66.75
CA LEU A 392 44.69 -10.94 -67.99
C LEU A 392 44.91 -9.74 -68.92
N ALA A 393 44.97 -8.52 -68.40
CA ALA A 393 45.28 -7.31 -69.16
C ALA A 393 46.75 -7.25 -69.59
N ARG A 394 47.69 -7.81 -68.80
CA ARG A 394 49.11 -7.95 -69.18
C ARG A 394 49.28 -9.03 -70.24
N ARG A 395 48.62 -10.19 -70.12
CA ARG A 395 48.59 -11.23 -71.16
C ARG A 395 47.91 -10.75 -72.45
N ASN A 396 46.83 -9.96 -72.36
CA ASN A 396 46.20 -9.32 -73.52
C ASN A 396 47.01 -8.15 -74.09
N GLY A 397 47.79 -7.44 -73.26
CA GLY A 397 48.75 -6.42 -73.70
C GLY A 397 50.02 -6.99 -74.34
N GLU A 398 50.37 -8.24 -74.02
CA GLU A 398 51.43 -9.00 -74.69
C GLU A 398 50.93 -9.69 -75.98
N LEU A 399 49.61 -9.92 -76.12
CA LEU A 399 48.95 -10.30 -77.38
C LEU A 399 48.77 -9.13 -78.38
N LEU A 400 48.92 -7.87 -77.95
CA LEU A 400 49.01 -6.70 -78.83
C LEU A 400 50.44 -6.37 -79.30
N LYS A 401 51.43 -7.22 -78.96
CA LYS A 401 52.79 -7.19 -79.54
C LYS A 401 53.06 -8.31 -80.54
N VAL A 402 52.03 -9.07 -80.93
CA VAL A 402 52.09 -10.05 -82.02
C VAL A 402 50.87 -9.84 -82.92
N GLY A 403 50.91 -8.78 -83.71
CA GLY A 403 49.86 -8.41 -84.67
C GLY A 403 50.26 -7.15 -85.44
N GLU A 404 51.05 -7.34 -86.50
CA GLU A 404 51.07 -6.57 -87.77
C GLU A 404 51.13 -5.03 -87.72
N PHE A 405 52.28 -4.44 -88.07
CA PHE A 405 52.62 -3.89 -89.39
C PHE A 405 51.91 -2.57 -89.78
N ALA A 406 52.76 -1.62 -90.18
CA ALA A 406 52.54 -0.47 -91.08
C ALA A 406 52.35 0.95 -90.49
N GLU A 407 53.44 1.71 -90.65
CA GLU A 407 53.53 3.10 -91.15
C GLU A 407 52.87 4.29 -90.41
N GLY A 408 53.68 5.33 -90.19
CA GLY A 408 53.27 6.68 -90.60
C GLY A 408 53.15 7.80 -89.54
N THR A 409 54.29 8.35 -89.15
CA THR A 409 54.57 9.81 -89.02
C THR A 409 53.80 10.74 -88.03
N LYS A 410 54.63 11.42 -87.20
CA LYS A 410 54.72 12.89 -86.93
C LYS A 410 53.98 13.55 -85.74
N VAL A 411 54.82 14.28 -84.95
CA VAL A 411 54.62 15.62 -84.30
C VAL A 411 53.99 15.60 -82.89
N ARG A 412 54.77 15.84 -81.80
CA ARG A 412 55.14 17.14 -81.16
C ARG A 412 53.88 17.89 -80.67
N ASP A 413 53.80 18.59 -79.55
CA ASP A 413 54.64 19.04 -78.43
C ASP A 413 53.69 19.97 -77.61
N LEU A 414 54.17 20.54 -76.50
CA LEU A 414 53.71 21.78 -75.86
C LEU A 414 52.69 21.71 -74.71
N ARG A 415 53.27 21.76 -73.51
CA ARG A 415 53.00 22.75 -72.46
C ARG A 415 52.33 24.03 -72.99
N SER A 416 51.35 24.57 -72.26
CA SER A 416 51.47 25.86 -71.54
C SER A 416 50.12 26.43 -71.09
N ARG A 417 50.16 27.05 -69.89
CA ARG A 417 49.48 28.29 -69.47
C ARG A 417 47.94 28.27 -69.38
N GLN A 418 47.33 28.53 -68.21
CA GLN A 418 47.27 29.76 -67.38
C GLN A 418 45.90 30.43 -67.57
N LYS A 419 45.36 30.91 -66.44
CA LYS A 419 44.53 32.12 -66.27
C LYS A 419 43.01 32.06 -66.37
N ASP A 420 42.46 32.66 -65.30
CA ASP A 420 41.27 33.52 -65.19
C ASP A 420 39.93 32.83 -65.52
N GLY A 421 38.99 32.67 -64.59
CA GLY A 421 38.32 33.74 -63.85
C GLY A 421 36.99 34.07 -64.55
N VAL A 422 35.92 34.26 -63.77
CA VAL A 422 34.65 34.96 -64.05
C VAL A 422 33.38 34.14 -63.78
N GLU A 423 32.58 34.75 -62.89
CA GLU A 423 31.19 34.48 -62.48
C GLU A 423 30.20 34.52 -63.64
N ILE A 424 29.08 33.77 -63.54
CA ILE A 424 27.77 34.24 -64.03
C ILE A 424 26.64 33.80 -63.07
N ARG A 425 25.76 34.77 -62.83
CA ARG A 425 24.55 34.86 -61.99
C ARG A 425 23.30 34.17 -62.58
N THR A 426 22.52 33.57 -61.67
CA THR A 426 21.05 33.71 -61.41
C THR A 426 19.97 33.23 -62.42
N VAL A 427 18.80 32.93 -61.80
CA VAL A 427 17.38 32.91 -62.25
C VAL A 427 16.86 31.49 -62.59
N LEU A 428 15.84 30.91 -61.93
CA LEU A 428 14.39 31.23 -61.84
C LEU A 428 13.79 30.52 -60.57
N GLN A 429 12.95 31.13 -59.71
CA GLN A 429 11.49 31.37 -59.82
C GLN A 429 10.71 30.14 -60.32
N THR A 430 9.62 29.61 -59.76
CA THR A 430 8.53 30.09 -58.87
C THR A 430 7.70 28.85 -58.50
N GLY A 431 7.00 28.87 -57.35
CA GLY A 431 5.99 27.87 -57.00
C GLY A 431 5.79 27.78 -55.50
#